data_AF-A0A9D8HK16-F1
#
_entry.id   AF-A0A9D8HK16-F1
#
_cell.length_a   1.000
_cell.length_b   1.000
_cell.length_c   1.000
_cell.angle_alpha   90.00
_cell.angle_beta   90.00
_cell.angle_gamma   90.00
#
_symmetry.space_group_name_H-M   'P 1'
#
loop_
_entity.id
_entity.type
_entity.pdbx_description
1 polymer ?
#
loop_
_entity_poly.entity_id
_entity_poly.type
_entity_poly.pdbx_seq_one_letter_code
_entity_poly.pdbx_strand_id
1 'polypeptide(L)' 'MKVLLIYPEYENTFWNLKKVLKVLGKKAAYPPLGLLTIAAMLPDNWEKKLIDMNWG' A
#
# COMPACT_ATOMS: atom_id res chain seq x y z
N MET A 1 -12.26 -10.44 14.41
CA MET A 1 -10.79 -10.62 14.37
C MET A 1 -10.16 -9.35 13.85
N LYS A 2 -8.92 -9.04 14.24
CA LYS A 2 -8.16 -7.89 13.70
C LYS A 2 -7.08 -8.37 12.74
N VAL A 3 -6.97 -7.74 11.59
CA VAL A 3 -5.95 -8.06 10.57
C VAL A 3 -5.23 -6.78 10.13
N LEU A 4 -3.90 -6.89 10.00
CA LEU A 4 -3.04 -5.83 9.50
C LEU A 4 -2.41 -6.28 8.18
N LEU A 5 -2.69 -5.55 7.11
CA LEU A 5 -2.15 -5.74 5.78
C LEU A 5 -1.00 -4.74 5.60
N ILE A 6 0.22 -5.23 5.41
CA ILE A 6 1.42 -4.39 5.31
C ILE A 6 1.92 -4.42 3.87
N TYR A 7 2.01 -3.24 3.25
CA TYR A 7 2.80 -3.05 2.04
C TYR A 7 4.19 -2.56 2.46
N PRO A 8 5.20 -3.44 2.47
CA PRO A 8 6.51 -3.13 3.06
C PRO A 8 7.25 -2.07 2.26
N GLU A 9 8.17 -1.38 2.94
CA GLU A 9 9.07 -0.45 2.27
C GLU A 9 9.94 -1.21 1.25
N TYR A 10 10.07 -0.66 0.06
CA TYR A 10 10.95 -1.18 -0.97
C TYR A 10 12.12 -0.23 -1.24
N GLU A 11 13.24 -0.83 -1.67
CA GLU A 11 14.45 -0.10 -2.05
C GLU A 11 14.23 0.81 -3.25
N ASN A 12 14.93 1.94 -3.26
CA ASN A 12 14.83 2.94 -4.31
C ASN A 12 15.65 2.51 -5.55
N THR A 13 15.05 1.75 -6.46
CA THR A 13 15.66 1.30 -7.74
C THR A 13 15.44 2.29 -8.90
N PHE A 14 16.10 2.10 -10.05
CA PHE A 14 15.85 2.90 -11.26
C PHE A 14 14.37 2.94 -11.68
N TRP A 15 13.63 1.85 -11.48
CA TRP A 15 12.23 1.70 -11.92
C TRP A 15 11.20 2.28 -10.95
N ASN A 16 11.62 2.74 -9.78
CA ASN A 16 10.68 3.33 -8.85
C ASN A 16 10.46 4.82 -9.16
N LEU A 17 9.23 5.29 -8.93
CA LEU A 17 8.84 6.66 -9.19
C LEU A 17 8.80 7.53 -7.93
N LYS A 18 9.39 7.11 -6.79
CA LYS A 18 9.31 7.82 -5.49
C LYS A 18 9.66 9.30 -5.63
N LYS A 19 10.76 9.63 -6.32
CA LYS A 19 11.19 11.02 -6.53
C LYS A 19 10.20 11.81 -7.39
N VAL A 20 9.73 11.24 -8.49
CA VAL A 20 8.79 11.88 -9.41
C VAL A 20 7.44 12.11 -8.73
N LEU A 21 6.91 11.09 -8.05
CA LEU A 21 5.64 11.15 -7.34
C LEU A 21 5.67 12.18 -6.21
N LYS A 22 6.80 12.30 -5.49
CA LYS A 22 6.99 13.35 -4.48
C LYS A 22 6.88 14.76 -5.08
N VAL A 23 7.49 15.00 -6.24
CA VAL A 23 7.38 16.28 -6.97
C VAL A 23 5.94 16.53 -7.43
N LEU A 24 5.23 15.49 -7.86
CA LEU A 24 3.84 15.57 -8.29
C LEU A 24 2.83 15.62 -7.12
N GLY A 25 3.29 15.57 -5.86
CA GLY A 25 2.43 15.52 -4.68
C GLY A 25 1.53 14.28 -4.62
N LYS A 26 1.94 13.19 -5.29
CA LYS A 26 1.23 11.91 -5.30
C LYS A 26 1.88 10.95 -4.33
N LYS A 27 1.05 10.20 -3.60
CA LYS A 27 1.50 9.12 -2.73
C LYS A 27 2.01 7.95 -3.58
N ALA A 28 1.16 7.28 -4.35
CA ALA A 28 1.61 6.17 -5.19
C ALA A 28 1.22 6.36 -6.67
N ALA A 29 1.99 5.75 -7.58
CA ALA A 29 1.57 5.59 -8.97
C ALA A 29 0.40 4.61 -9.07
N TYR A 30 0.46 3.54 -8.26
CA TYR A 30 -0.57 2.53 -8.13
C TYR A 30 -0.72 2.16 -6.66
N PRO A 31 -1.95 2.04 -6.12
CA PRO A 31 -2.16 1.51 -4.78
C PRO A 31 -1.76 0.02 -4.70
N PRO A 32 -1.57 -0.55 -3.50
CA PRO A 32 -1.25 -1.98 -3.31
C PRO A 32 -2.48 -2.85 -3.61
N LEU A 33 -2.85 -2.94 -4.90
CA LEU A 33 -4.08 -3.57 -5.38
C LEU A 33 -4.23 -5.01 -4.88
N GLY A 34 -3.15 -5.79 -4.86
CA GLY A 34 -3.18 -7.15 -4.35
C GLY A 34 -3.66 -7.24 -2.88
N LEU A 35 -3.19 -6.33 -2.01
CA LEU A 35 -3.62 -6.29 -0.62
C LEU A 35 -5.07 -5.83 -0.48
N LEU A 36 -5.52 -4.88 -1.32
CA LEU A 36 -6.90 -4.44 -1.34
C LEU A 36 -7.86 -5.56 -1.80
N THR A 37 -7.46 -6.34 -2.80
CA THR A 37 -8.22 -7.52 -3.25
C THR A 37 -8.32 -8.56 -2.13
N ILE A 38 -7.22 -8.85 -1.44
CA ILE A 38 -7.24 -9.75 -0.28
C ILE A 38 -8.16 -9.20 0.81
N ALA A 39 -8.08 -7.90 1.12
CA ALA A 39 -8.94 -7.25 2.11
C ALA A 39 -10.44 -7.42 1.81
N ALA A 40 -10.80 -7.37 0.52
CA ALA A 40 -12.16 -7.58 0.04
C ALA A 40 -12.62 -9.05 0.14
N MET A 41 -11.70 -10.01 0.05
CA MET A 41 -12.00 -11.44 0.22
C MET A 41 -12.10 -11.88 1.68
N LEU A 42 -11.57 -11.10 2.63
CA LEU A 42 -11.66 -11.39 4.05
C LEU A 42 -13.07 -11.11 4.60
N PRO A 43 -13.52 -11.88 5.63
CA PRO A 43 -14.85 -11.68 6.22
C PRO A 43 -15.14 -10.23 6.61
N ASP A 44 -16.35 -9.74 6.33
CA ASP A 44 -16.74 -8.34 6.55
C ASP A 44 -16.75 -7.92 8.01
N ASN A 45 -16.93 -8.88 8.92
CA ASN A 45 -16.90 -8.65 10.37
C ASN A 45 -15.48 -8.52 10.94
N TRP A 46 -14.43 -8.61 10.12
CA TRP A 46 -13.06 -8.40 10.57
C TRP A 46 -12.71 -6.91 10.54
N GLU A 47 -11.98 -6.46 11.55
CA GLU A 47 -11.36 -5.14 11.56
C GLU A 47 -10.11 -5.21 10.67
N LYS A 48 -10.16 -4.53 9.52
CA LYS A 48 -9.14 -4.56 8.48
C LYS A 48 -8.37 -3.24 8.49
N LYS A 49 -7.05 -3.29 8.68
CA LYS A 49 -6.16 -2.13 8.56
C LYS A 49 -5.09 -2.38 7.51
N LEU A 50 -4.88 -1.43 6.61
CA LEU A 50 -3.78 -1.46 5.64
C LEU A 50 -2.77 -0.36 5.98
N ILE A 51 -1.49 -0.71 5.97
CA ILE A 51 -0.37 0.23 6.13
C ILE A 51 0.52 0.13 4.90
N ASP A 52 0.67 1.25 4.20
CA ASP A 52 1.70 1.43 3.17
C ASP A 52 2.93 2.07 3.80
N MET A 53 4.03 1.32 3.90
CA MET A 53 5.28 1.82 4.49
C MET A 53 6.09 2.70 3.53
N ASN A 54 5.72 2.77 2.25
CA ASN A 54 6.38 3.65 1.29
C ASN A 54 5.79 5.06 1.31
N TRP A 55 4.54 5.17 1.77
CA TRP A 55 3.77 6.41 1.76
C TRP A 55 2.86 6.45 2.99
N GLY A 56 3.35 7.06 4.07
CA GLY A 56 2.55 7.36 5.27
C GLY A 56 1.35 8.24 4.96
#